data_AF-A0A9E3XRF8-F1
#
_entry.id   AF-A0A9E3XRF8-F1
#
_cell.length_a   1.000
_cell.length_b   1.000
_cell.length_c   1.000
_cell.angle_alpha   90.00
_cell.angle_beta   90.00
_cell.angle_gamma   90.00
#
_symmetry.space_group_name_H-M   'P 1'
#
loop_
_entity.id
_entity.type
_entity.pdbx_description
1 polymer ?
#
loop_
_entity_poly.entity_id
_entity_poly.type
_entity_poly.pdbx_seq_one_letter_code
_entity_poly.pdbx_strand_id
1 'polypeptide(L)'
;MEDYPLLNLIWTMIVFSILVMWVFVVISVFMDNFRRNDHGGWAKALWTIFLVFLPVLGVLAYTIVRPRETEQDRELREAAIAAQRRLSGGSAADDLHKAKGLLDAGVISQAEFDKLKSDVLA
;
A
#
# COMPACT_ATOMS: atom_id res chain seq x y z
N MET A 1 -16.45 9.54 8.33
CA MET A 1 -16.11 8.59 9.41
C MET A 1 -15.41 9.43 10.46
N GLU A 2 -15.95 9.50 11.67
CA GLU A 2 -15.42 10.38 12.72
C GLU A 2 -14.04 9.87 13.16
N ASP A 3 -13.00 10.66 12.90
CA ASP A 3 -11.67 10.40 13.45
C ASP A 3 -11.73 10.63 14.96
N TYR A 4 -11.45 9.59 15.76
CA TYR A 4 -11.37 9.68 17.22
C TYR A 4 -9.91 9.86 17.66
N PRO A 5 -9.36 11.09 17.70
CA PRO A 5 -7.94 11.34 17.96
C PRO A 5 -7.49 10.86 19.35
N LEU A 6 -8.37 10.95 20.36
CA LEU A 6 -8.07 10.48 21.72
C LEU A 6 -7.98 8.95 21.78
N LEU A 7 -8.89 8.24 21.10
CA LEU A 7 -8.86 6.79 21.02
C LEU A 7 -7.60 6.32 20.28
N ASN A 8 -7.26 6.98 19.16
CA ASN A 8 -6.03 6.70 18.42
C ASN A 8 -4.77 6.94 19.26
N LEU A 9 -4.73 8.01 20.05
CA LEU A 9 -3.61 8.30 20.95
C LEU A 9 -3.48 7.21 22.04
N ILE A 10 -4.58 6.87 22.72
CA ILE A 10 -4.60 5.82 23.75
C ILE A 10 -4.18 4.48 23.15
N TRP A 11 -4.72 4.14 21.98
CA TRP A 11 -4.38 2.91 21.26
C TRP A 11 -2.89 2.85 20.91
N THR A 12 -2.34 3.93 20.38
CA THR A 12 -0.91 4.03 20.05
C THR A 12 -0.04 3.86 21.30
N MET A 13 -0.44 4.44 22.43
CA MET A 13 0.28 4.31 23.71
C MET A 13 0.24 2.87 24.25
N ILE A 14 -0.90 2.18 24.11
CA ILE A 14 -1.05 0.76 24.47
C ILE A 14 -0.15 -0.11 23.58
N VAL A 15 -0.23 0.05 22.25
CA VAL A 15 0.59 -0.71 21.30
C VAL A 15 2.07 -0.48 21.56
N PHE A 16 2.48 0.76 21.81
CA PHE A 16 3.85 1.09 22.18
C PHE A 16 4.30 0.44 23.50
N SER A 17 3.45 0.45 24.53
CA SER A 17 3.73 -0.23 25.81
C SER A 17 3.90 -1.73 25.62
N ILE A 18 3.03 -2.37 24.84
CA ILE A 18 3.12 -3.79 24.49
C ILE A 18 4.41 -4.07 23.73
N LEU A 19 4.81 -3.22 22.79
CA LEU A 19 6.07 -3.35 22.06
C LEU A 19 7.29 -3.32 23.02
N VAL A 20 7.31 -2.36 23.95
CA VAL A 20 8.39 -2.26 24.95
C VAL A 20 8.41 -3.51 25.82
N MET A 21 7.26 -3.92 26.37
CA MET A 21 7.14 -5.13 27.20
C MET A 21 7.61 -6.38 26.43
N TRP A 22 7.23 -6.50 25.16
CA TRP A 22 7.64 -7.60 24.31
C TRP A 22 9.16 -7.69 24.17
N VAL A 23 9.84 -6.56 23.93
CA VAL A 23 11.32 -6.51 23.88
C VAL A 23 11.93 -6.97 25.20
N PHE A 24 11.41 -6.50 26.34
CA PHE A 24 11.87 -6.95 27.65
C PHE A 24 11.67 -8.45 27.86
N VAL A 25 10.54 -9.01 27.43
CA VAL A 25 10.27 -10.45 27.50
C VAL A 25 11.28 -11.22 26.66
N VAL A 26 11.53 -10.80 25.42
CA VAL A 26 12.53 -11.44 24.55
C VAL A 26 13.91 -11.43 25.23
N ILE A 27 14.37 -10.28 25.70
CA ILE A 27 15.66 -10.17 26.40
C ILE A 27 15.69 -11.04 27.67
N SER A 28 14.61 -11.07 28.44
CA SER A 28 14.51 -11.89 29.65
C SER A 28 14.58 -13.38 29.34
N VAL A 29 13.89 -13.85 28.30
CA VAL A 29 13.95 -15.24 27.84
C VAL A 29 15.36 -15.57 27.35
N PHE A 30 16.02 -14.66 26.64
CA PHE A 30 17.43 -14.80 26.25
C PHE A 30 18.33 -14.97 27.48
N MET A 31 18.24 -14.07 28.46
CA MET A 31 19.04 -14.12 29.68
C MET A 31 18.77 -15.41 30.46
N ASP A 32 17.52 -15.85 30.57
CA ASP A 32 17.16 -17.10 31.23
C ASP A 32 17.75 -18.32 30.52
N ASN A 33 17.65 -18.37 29.17
CA ASN A 33 18.22 -19.43 28.35
C ASN A 33 19.75 -19.56 28.53
N PHE A 34 20.46 -18.44 28.66
CA PHE A 34 21.90 -18.46 28.91
C PHE A 34 22.27 -18.81 30.35
N ARG A 35 21.49 -18.34 31.33
CA ARG A 35 21.68 -18.59 32.77
C ARG A 35 21.45 -20.05 33.16
N ARG A 36 20.57 -20.74 32.43
CA ARG A 36 20.24 -22.16 32.61
C ARG A 36 21.40 -23.06 32.14
N ASN A 37 21.96 -23.86 33.05
CA ASN A 37 23.11 -24.75 32.79
C ASN A 37 22.71 -26.22 32.52
N ASP A 38 21.42 -26.50 32.50
CA ASP A 38 20.79 -27.82 32.31
C ASP A 38 20.78 -28.30 30.85
N HIS A 39 21.13 -27.46 29.87
CA HIS A 39 21.17 -27.82 28.45
C HIS A 39 22.46 -27.32 27.78
N GLY A 40 23.04 -28.14 26.90
CA GLY A 40 24.27 -27.83 26.18
C GLY A 40 24.16 -26.62 25.24
N GLY A 41 25.30 -26.04 24.86
CA GLY A 41 25.37 -24.81 24.06
C GLY A 41 24.63 -24.86 22.71
N TRP A 42 24.52 -26.04 22.09
CA TRP A 42 23.75 -26.23 20.85
C TRP A 42 22.24 -26.02 21.04
N ALA A 43 21.68 -26.47 22.17
CA ALA A 43 20.27 -26.24 22.48
C ALA A 43 20.00 -24.74 22.69
N LYS A 44 20.91 -24.04 23.37
CA LYS A 44 20.84 -22.58 23.54
C LYS A 44 20.87 -21.84 22.21
N ALA A 45 21.75 -22.24 21.30
CA ALA A 45 21.86 -21.66 19.97
C ALA A 45 20.57 -21.85 19.14
N LEU A 46 19.98 -23.06 19.16
CA LEU A 46 18.74 -23.33 18.45
C LEU A 46 17.57 -22.50 18.99
N TRP A 47 17.45 -22.36 20.31
CA TRP A 47 16.43 -21.51 20.94
C TRP A 47 16.59 -20.03 20.58
N THR A 48 17.83 -19.54 20.57
CA THR A 48 18.15 -18.18 20.13
C THR A 48 17.75 -17.94 18.68
N ILE A 49 18.07 -18.87 17.77
CA ILE A 49 17.66 -18.79 16.37
C ILE A 49 16.14 -18.78 16.27
N PHE A 50 15.47 -19.70 16.97
CA PHE A 50 14.01 -19.78 16.94
C PHE A 50 13.36 -18.45 17.37
N LEU A 51 13.78 -17.85 18.49
CA LEU A 51 13.24 -16.58 18.98
C LEU A 51 13.44 -15.40 18.00
N VAL A 52 14.57 -15.37 17.28
CA VAL A 52 14.87 -14.29 16.31
C VAL A 52 14.09 -14.48 15.02
N PHE A 53 13.98 -15.71 14.52
CA PHE A 53 13.36 -15.99 13.23
C PHE A 53 11.85 -16.23 13.30
N LEU A 54 11.29 -16.58 14.45
CA LEU A 54 9.85 -16.73 14.65
C LEU A 54 9.03 -15.52 14.19
N PRO A 55 9.36 -14.25 14.52
CA PRO A 55 8.61 -13.10 14.03
C PRO A 55 8.67 -12.98 12.51
N VAL A 56 9.81 -13.29 11.89
CA VAL A 56 9.97 -13.27 10.42
C VAL A 56 9.13 -14.36 9.77
N LEU A 57 9.18 -15.58 10.30
CA LEU A 57 8.36 -16.71 9.83
C LEU A 57 6.87 -16.41 9.99
N GLY A 58 6.46 -15.75 11.08
CA GLY A 58 5.08 -15.33 11.29
C GLY A 58 4.59 -14.34 10.22
N VAL A 59 5.40 -13.33 9.89
CA VAL A 59 5.08 -12.37 8.82
C VAL A 59 5.04 -13.02 7.44
N LEU A 60 6.00 -13.91 7.15
CA LEU A 60 6.04 -14.66 5.89
C LEU A 60 4.83 -15.59 5.75
N ALA A 61 4.49 -16.34 6.80
CA ALA A 61 3.30 -17.17 6.85
C ALA A 61 2.02 -16.34 6.64
N TYR A 62 1.90 -15.21 7.34
CA TYR A 62 0.78 -14.28 7.17
C TYR A 62 0.67 -13.80 5.71
N THR A 63 1.79 -13.43 5.08
CA THR A 63 1.80 -12.91 3.71
C THR A 63 1.49 -13.99 2.68
N ILE A 64 1.91 -15.23 2.91
CA ILE A 64 1.58 -16.38 2.04
C ILE A 64 0.08 -16.73 2.15
N VAL A 65 -0.48 -16.67 3.37
CA VAL A 65 -1.89 -16.98 3.62
C VAL A 65 -2.82 -15.81 3.23
N ARG A 66 -2.31 -14.57 3.27
CA ARG A 66 -3.09 -13.38 2.95
C ARG A 66 -3.48 -13.40 1.47
N PRO A 67 -4.78 -13.24 1.14
CA PRO A 67 -5.22 -13.06 -0.23
C PRO A 67 -4.50 -11.88 -0.89
N ARG A 68 -4.04 -12.06 -2.13
CA ARG A 68 -3.24 -11.05 -2.86
C ARG A 68 -4.03 -9.79 -3.21
N GLU A 69 -5.36 -9.88 -3.26
CA GLU A 69 -6.27 -8.77 -3.58
C GLU A 69 -7.49 -8.89 -2.66
N THR A 70 -7.76 -7.85 -1.87
CA THR A 70 -9.03 -7.69 -1.15
C THR A 70 -10.05 -7.02 -2.10
N GLU A 71 -11.36 -7.23 -1.94
CA GLU A 71 -12.37 -6.53 -2.78
C GLU A 71 -12.18 -5.01 -2.75
N GLN A 72 -11.82 -4.49 -1.57
CA GLN A 72 -11.49 -3.09 -1.36
C GLN A 72 -10.26 -2.63 -2.15
N ASP A 73 -9.24 -3.49 -2.33
CA ASP A 73 -8.07 -3.18 -3.16
C ASP A 73 -8.45 -3.08 -4.64
N ARG A 74 -9.38 -3.93 -5.12
CA ARG A 74 -9.93 -3.83 -6.48
C ARG A 74 -10.70 -2.53 -6.67
N GLU A 75 -11.59 -2.19 -5.75
CA GLU A 75 -12.35 -0.93 -5.82
C GLU A 75 -11.44 0.30 -5.82
N LEU A 76 -10.44 0.34 -4.94
CA LEU A 76 -9.44 1.41 -4.90
C LEU A 76 -8.65 1.52 -6.20
N ARG A 77 -8.26 0.38 -6.77
CA ARG A 77 -7.52 0.34 -8.03
C ARG A 77 -8.39 0.80 -9.21
N GLU A 78 -9.65 0.38 -9.25
CA GLU A 78 -10.63 0.82 -10.24
C GLU A 78 -10.91 2.33 -10.12
N ALA A 79 -11.08 2.84 -8.90
CA ALA A 79 -11.26 4.26 -8.64
C ALA A 79 -10.03 5.08 -9.02
N ALA A 80 -8.81 4.58 -8.75
CA ALA A 80 -7.57 5.23 -9.15
C ALA A 80 -7.41 5.27 -10.68
N ILE A 81 -7.74 4.18 -11.37
CA ILE A 81 -7.75 4.14 -12.84
C ILE A 81 -8.79 5.13 -13.39
N ALA A 82 -9.98 5.20 -12.81
CA ALA A 82 -11.02 6.14 -13.22
C ALA A 82 -10.60 7.61 -12.98
N ALA A 83 -10.00 7.92 -11.83
CA ALA A 83 -9.47 9.23 -11.52
C ALA A 83 -8.30 9.61 -12.45
N GLN A 84 -7.40 8.66 -12.72
CA GLN A 84 -6.31 8.87 -13.66
C GLN A 84 -6.83 9.08 -15.08
N ARG A 85 -7.88 8.38 -15.53
CA ARG A 85 -8.52 8.67 -16.82
C ARG A 85 -9.11 10.07 -16.87
N ARG A 86 -9.71 10.55 -15.77
CA ARG A 86 -10.21 11.94 -15.67
C ARG A 86 -9.11 12.99 -15.71
N LEU A 87 -7.91 12.65 -15.24
CA LEU A 87 -6.74 13.54 -15.20
C LEU A 87 -5.84 13.44 -16.44
N SER A 88 -5.79 12.27 -17.08
CA SER A 88 -4.93 11.96 -18.23
C SER A 88 -5.65 12.07 -19.57
N GLY A 89 -6.98 11.91 -19.57
CA GLY A 89 -7.80 12.32 -20.70
C GLY A 89 -7.80 13.83 -20.75
N GLY A 90 -7.07 14.42 -21.71
CA GLY A 90 -7.31 15.80 -22.09
C GLY A 90 -8.81 16.00 -22.23
N SER A 91 -9.32 17.11 -21.71
CA SER A 91 -10.75 17.37 -21.80
C SER A 91 -11.16 17.30 -23.27
N ALA A 92 -12.35 16.79 -23.59
CA ALA A 92 -12.93 16.93 -24.93
C ALA A 92 -12.79 18.38 -25.47
N ALA A 93 -12.79 19.36 -24.55
CA ALA A 93 -12.50 20.76 -24.83
C ALA A 93 -11.03 21.04 -25.23
N ASP A 94 -10.04 20.39 -24.61
CA ASP A 94 -8.62 20.52 -24.95
C ASP A 94 -8.31 19.92 -26.32
N ASP A 95 -8.93 18.78 -26.64
CA ASP A 95 -8.79 18.13 -27.94
C ASP A 95 -9.45 18.97 -29.05
N LEU A 96 -10.63 19.55 -28.80
CA LEU A 96 -11.24 20.53 -29.70
C LEU A 96 -10.40 21.81 -29.86
N HIS A 97 -9.78 22.29 -28.79
CA HIS A 97 -8.90 23.45 -28.83
C HIS A 97 -7.66 23.21 -29.69
N LYS A 98 -7.01 22.05 -29.55
CA LYS A 98 -5.89 21.65 -30.42
C LYS A 98 -6.32 21.49 -31.87
N ALA A 99 -7.46 20.85 -32.11
CA ALA A 99 -8.00 20.67 -33.45
C ALA A 99 -8.30 22.02 -34.12
N LYS A 100 -8.82 23.00 -33.37
CA LYS A 100 -9.04 24.37 -33.88
C LYS A 100 -7.72 25.06 -34.22
N GLY A 101 -6.68 24.90 -33.39
CA GLY A 101 -5.35 25.42 -33.68
C GLY A 101 -4.75 24.86 -34.98
N LEU A 102 -5.00 23.59 -35.30
CA LEU A 102 -4.56 22.96 -36.55
C LEU A 102 -5.33 23.51 -37.77
N LEU A 103 -6.61 23.81 -37.61
CA LEU A 103 -7.45 24.42 -38.64
C LEU A 103 -6.99 25.85 -38.93
N ASP A 104 -6.76 26.65 -37.88
CA ASP A 104 -6.28 28.03 -37.99
C ASP A 104 -4.87 28.10 -38.60
N ALA A 105 -4.03 27.08 -38.35
CA ALA A 105 -2.72 26.92 -38.97
C ALA A 105 -2.78 26.41 -40.43
N GLY A 106 -3.97 26.08 -40.94
CA GLY A 106 -4.17 25.53 -42.29
C GLY A 106 -3.62 24.12 -42.48
N VAL A 107 -3.34 23.39 -41.40
CA VAL A 107 -2.82 22.01 -41.44
C VAL A 107 -3.93 21.02 -41.75
N ILE A 108 -5.16 21.34 -41.34
CA ILE A 108 -6.37 20.54 -41.62
C ILE A 108 -7.45 21.41 -42.25
N SER A 109 -8.34 20.80 -43.02
CA SER A 109 -9.49 21.46 -43.64
C SER A 109 -10.69 21.51 -42.69
N GLN A 110 -11.66 22.40 -43.00
CA GLN A 110 -12.89 22.54 -42.22
C GLN A 110 -13.67 21.22 -42.11
N ALA A 111 -13.72 20.44 -43.19
CA ALA A 111 -14.41 19.15 -43.21
C ALA A 111 -13.74 18.11 -42.30
N GLU A 112 -12.41 18.16 -42.17
CA GLU A 112 -11.65 17.28 -41.27
C GLU A 112 -11.84 17.69 -39.80
N PHE A 113 -11.91 19.00 -39.52
CA PHE A 113 -12.23 19.52 -38.20
C PHE A 113 -13.64 19.13 -37.75
N ASP A 114 -14.64 19.27 -38.63
CA ASP A 114 -16.03 18.93 -38.30
C ASP A 114 -16.21 17.44 -38.01
N LYS A 115 -15.46 16.57 -38.70
CA LYS A 115 -15.42 15.12 -38.42
C LYS A 115 -14.79 14.82 -37.05
N LEU A 116 -13.71 15.50 -36.69
CA LEU A 116 -13.05 15.32 -35.40
C LEU A 116 -13.93 15.83 -34.24
N LYS A 117 -14.66 16.92 -34.47
CA LYS A 117 -15.64 17.45 -33.52
C LYS A 117 -16.80 16.48 -33.25
N SER A 118 -17.29 15.77 -34.27
CA SER A 118 -18.33 14.75 -34.06
C SER A 118 -17.83 13.53 -33.29
N ASP A 119 -16.58 13.10 -33.50
CA ASP A 119 -16.00 11.95 -32.78
C ASP A 119 -15.74 12.26 -31.30
N VAL A 120 -15.40 13.50 -30.96
CA VAL A 120 -15.10 13.92 -29.57
C VAL A 120 -16.37 14.24 -28.76
N LEU A 121 -17.48 14.56 -29.43
CA LEU A 121 -18.77 14.86 -28.79
C LEU A 121 -19.74 13.66 -28.73
N ALA A 122 -19.35 12.52 -29.30
CA ALA A 122 -20.09 11.25 -29.27
C ALA A 122 -19.73 10.41 -28.05
#